data_AF-A0A1G6RVA2-F1
#
_entry.id   AF-A0A1G6RVA2-F1
#
_cell.length_a   1.000
_cell.length_b   1.000
_cell.length_c   1.000
_cell.angle_alpha   90.00
_cell.angle_beta   90.00
_cell.angle_gamma   90.00
#
_symmetry.space_group_name_H-M   'P 1'
#
loop_
_entity.id
_entity.type
_entity.pdbx_description
1 polymer ?
#
loop_
_entity_poly.entity_id
_entity_poly.type
_entity_poly.pdbx_seq_one_letter_code
_entity_poly.pdbx_strand_id
1 'polypeptide(L)'
;MQVNNQTSVSQNTDIDIDIDNISNFINELAKKEDEKDEMKDILEEFKEELEAQDPDEGTLSKLVGDMKKHSVDTAAKMGILALKSGIIGILG
;
A
#
# COMPACT_ATOMS: atom_id res chain seq x y z
N MET A 1 -32.10 -28.57 26.29
CA MET A 1 -30.63 -28.40 26.17
C MET A 1 -30.39 -27.34 25.11
N GLN A 2 -29.61 -26.33 25.46
CA GLN A 2 -29.24 -25.20 24.60
C GLN A 2 -28.23 -25.63 23.54
N VAL A 3 -28.31 -25.09 22.32
CA VAL A 3 -27.13 -24.91 21.46
C VAL A 3 -27.23 -23.53 20.85
N ASN A 4 -26.63 -22.56 21.53
CA ASN A 4 -26.37 -21.22 21.05
C ASN A 4 -25.10 -21.29 20.20
N ASN A 5 -25.23 -21.31 18.87
CA ASN A 5 -24.07 -21.30 17.98
C ASN A 5 -23.94 -19.92 17.33
N GLN A 6 -23.63 -18.91 18.15
CA GLN A 6 -23.05 -17.67 17.66
C GLN A 6 -21.60 -17.98 17.26
N THR A 7 -21.42 -18.50 16.06
CA THR A 7 -20.11 -18.41 15.41
C THR A 7 -19.94 -16.96 14.99
N SER A 8 -19.43 -16.15 15.90
CA SER A 8 -18.87 -14.84 15.58
C SER A 8 -17.69 -15.09 14.64
N VAL A 9 -17.97 -15.06 13.34
CA VAL A 9 -16.94 -14.93 12.30
C VAL A 9 -16.38 -13.52 12.46
N SER A 10 -15.44 -13.34 13.40
CA SER A 10 -14.45 -12.28 13.26
C SER A 10 -13.57 -12.69 12.09
N GLN A 11 -13.99 -12.37 10.88
CA GLN A 11 -13.06 -12.16 9.78
C GLN A 11 -12.26 -10.91 10.17
N ASN A 12 -11.28 -11.12 11.05
CA ASN A 12 -10.13 -10.24 11.11
C ASN A 12 -9.42 -10.47 9.77
N THR A 13 -9.89 -9.79 8.73
CA THR A 13 -9.12 -9.65 7.51
C THR A 13 -7.98 -8.72 7.92
N ASP A 14 -6.97 -9.26 8.58
CA ASP A 14 -5.66 -8.66 8.62
C ASP A 14 -5.24 -8.56 7.16
N ILE A 15 -5.57 -7.42 6.54
CA ILE A 15 -5.13 -7.13 5.18
C ILE A 15 -3.62 -6.92 5.36
N ASP A 16 -2.85 -7.99 5.15
CA ASP A 16 -1.42 -7.89 5.03
C ASP A 16 -1.15 -7.07 3.77
N ILE A 17 -0.71 -5.84 3.98
CA ILE A 17 -0.39 -4.90 2.92
C ILE A 17 1.09 -4.75 3.09
N ASP A 18 1.82 -5.31 2.14
CA ASP A 18 3.27 -5.32 2.03
C ASP A 18 3.63 -4.89 0.61
N ILE A 19 4.90 -4.49 0.42
CA ILE A 19 5.41 -4.08 -0.90
C ILE A 19 5.17 -5.17 -1.96
N ASP A 20 5.36 -6.44 -1.61
CA ASP A 20 5.16 -7.56 -2.53
C ASP A 20 3.70 -7.66 -2.99
N ASN A 21 2.73 -7.44 -2.08
CA ASN A 21 1.31 -7.46 -2.41
C ASN A 21 0.93 -6.28 -3.32
N ILE A 22 1.56 -5.12 -3.13
CA ILE A 22 1.35 -3.94 -3.98
C ILE A 22 1.97 -4.18 -5.37
N SER A 23 3.18 -4.74 -5.44
CA SER A 23 3.85 -5.07 -6.70
C SER A 23 3.07 -6.11 -7.52
N ASN A 24 2.56 -7.15 -6.86
CA ASN A 24 1.69 -8.14 -7.50
C ASN A 24 0.41 -7.48 -8.03
N PHE A 25 -0.20 -6.59 -7.25
CA PHE A 25 -1.37 -5.85 -7.71
C PHE A 25 -1.08 -5.02 -8.97
N ILE A 26 0.05 -4.32 -9.03
CA ILE A 26 0.50 -3.57 -10.22
C ILE A 26 0.62 -4.49 -11.43
N ASN A 27 1.21 -5.68 -11.25
CA ASN A 27 1.37 -6.66 -12.33
C ASN A 27 0.02 -7.16 -12.88
N GLU A 28 -0.99 -7.30 -12.02
CA GLU A 28 -2.34 -7.74 -12.40
C GLU A 28 -3.19 -6.64 -13.06
N LEU A 29 -2.80 -5.37 -12.97
CA LEU A 29 -3.54 -4.28 -13.60
C LEU A 29 -3.61 -4.46 -15.12
N ALA A 30 -4.76 -4.17 -15.72
CA ALA A 30 -4.92 -4.12 -17.18
C ALA A 30 -4.35 -2.81 -17.75
N LYS A 31 -3.08 -2.53 -17.47
CA LYS A 31 -2.31 -1.35 -17.91
C LYS A 31 -1.20 -1.75 -18.88
N LYS A 32 -0.63 -0.76 -19.58
CA LYS A 32 0.56 -0.99 -20.43
C LYS A 32 1.77 -1.38 -19.58
N GLU A 33 2.70 -2.12 -20.16
CA GLU A 33 3.95 -2.49 -19.47
C GLU A 33 4.72 -1.23 -19.02
N ASP A 34 4.86 -0.23 -19.89
CA ASP A 34 5.51 1.05 -19.53
C ASP A 34 4.89 1.71 -18.29
N GLU A 35 3.56 1.73 -18.17
CA GLU A 35 2.88 2.31 -17.00
C GLU A 35 3.09 1.45 -15.75
N LYS A 36 3.19 0.12 -15.89
CA LYS A 36 3.44 -0.79 -14.77
C LYS A 36 4.87 -0.66 -14.27
N ASP A 37 5.82 -0.45 -15.18
CA ASP A 37 7.23 -0.26 -14.84
C ASP A 37 7.42 1.07 -14.11
N GLU A 38 6.82 2.17 -14.60
CA GLU A 38 6.79 3.45 -13.85
C GLU A 38 6.17 3.28 -12.45
N MET A 39 5.10 2.49 -12.31
CA MET A 39 4.50 2.22 -11.01
C MET A 39 5.41 1.37 -10.10
N LYS A 40 6.20 0.45 -10.65
CA LYS A 40 7.15 -0.33 -9.87
C LYS A 40 8.32 0.52 -9.40
N ASP A 41 8.82 1.40 -10.25
CA ASP A 41 9.90 2.33 -9.91
C ASP A 41 9.48 3.22 -8.73
N ILE A 42 8.26 3.79 -8.79
CA ILE A 42 7.71 4.60 -7.68
C ILE A 42 7.54 3.76 -6.40
N LEU A 43 7.12 2.50 -6.52
CA LEU A 43 6.95 1.60 -5.37
C LEU A 43 8.30 1.21 -4.75
N GLU A 44 9.34 1.03 -5.56
CA GLU A 44 10.70 0.75 -5.11
C GLU A 44 11.29 1.95 -4.37
N GLU A 45 11.20 3.15 -4.95
CA GLU A 45 11.60 4.41 -4.27
C GLU A 45 10.86 4.59 -2.95
N PHE A 46 9.56 4.28 -2.92
CA PHE A 46 8.76 4.36 -1.69
C PHE A 46 9.24 3.37 -0.64
N LYS A 47 9.59 2.14 -1.04
CA LYS A 47 10.14 1.14 -0.12
C LYS A 47 11.47 1.61 0.46
N GLU A 48 12.38 2.10 -0.38
CA GLU A 48 13.70 2.58 0.06
C GLU A 48 13.56 3.71 1.07
N GLU A 49 12.68 4.68 0.80
CA GLU A 49 12.40 5.79 1.71
C GLU A 49 11.75 5.31 3.01
N LEU A 50 10.82 4.35 2.94
CA LEU A 50 10.14 3.78 4.10
C LEU A 50 11.10 3.01 5.02
N GLU A 51 12.08 2.31 4.44
CA GLU A 51 13.10 1.54 5.15
C GLU A 51 14.33 2.38 5.56
N ALA A 52 14.35 3.68 5.21
CA ALA A 52 15.40 4.60 5.60
C ALA A 52 15.46 4.77 7.13
N GLN A 53 16.65 5.11 7.66
CA GLN A 53 16.82 5.40 9.09
C GLN A 53 16.00 6.61 9.56
N ASP A 54 15.76 7.57 8.67
CA ASP A 54 14.97 8.78 8.91
C ASP A 54 14.08 9.01 7.68
N PRO A 55 12.92 8.36 7.62
CA PRO A 55 12.03 8.43 6.46
C PRO A 55 11.43 9.83 6.31
N ASP A 56 11.57 10.44 5.14
CA ASP A 56 11.00 11.74 4.80
C ASP A 56 9.52 11.58 4.40
N GLU A 57 8.63 12.03 5.29
CA GLU A 57 7.18 12.01 5.04
C GLU A 57 6.79 12.82 3.79
N GLY A 58 7.50 13.90 3.47
CA GLY A 58 7.24 14.69 2.27
C GLY A 58 7.58 13.92 1.00
N THR A 59 8.70 13.19 0.99
CA THR A 59 9.07 12.29 -0.11
C THR A 59 8.05 11.16 -0.26
N LEU A 60 7.69 10.48 0.83
CA LEU A 60 6.68 9.42 0.81
C LEU A 60 5.31 9.92 0.33
N SER A 61 4.88 11.10 0.77
CA SER A 61 3.62 11.72 0.33
C SER A 61 3.66 12.03 -1.17
N LYS A 62 4.79 12.54 -1.67
CA LYS A 62 5.00 12.80 -3.09
C LYS A 62 4.91 11.51 -3.91
N LEU A 63 5.57 10.44 -3.47
CA LEU A 63 5.55 9.13 -4.13
C LEU A 63 4.15 8.52 -4.16
N VAL A 64 3.38 8.61 -3.07
CA VAL A 64 1.96 8.22 -3.04
C VAL A 64 1.14 9.09 -4.00
N GLY A 65 1.41 10.39 -4.06
CA GLY A 65 0.78 11.33 -4.99
C GLY A 65 1.08 11.02 -6.46
N ASP A 66 2.31 10.62 -6.76
CA ASP A 66 2.73 10.21 -8.10
C ASP A 66 2.07 8.88 -8.47
N MET A 67 2.06 7.88 -7.57
CA MET A 67 1.32 6.63 -7.75
C MET A 67 -0.16 6.85 -8.04
N LYS A 68 -0.78 7.84 -7.38
CA LYS A 68 -2.20 8.16 -7.56
C LYS A 68 -2.53 8.60 -8.98
N LYS A 69 -1.57 9.16 -9.73
CA LYS A 69 -1.74 9.50 -11.15
C LYS A 69 -1.89 8.26 -12.03
N HIS A 70 -1.28 7.14 -11.62
CA HIS A 70 -1.37 5.87 -12.33
C HIS A 70 -2.54 5.01 -11.80
N SER A 71 -2.63 4.83 -10.48
CA SER A 71 -3.66 4.03 -9.82
C SER A 71 -3.95 4.55 -8.41
N VAL A 72 -5.18 5.02 -8.20
CA VAL A 72 -5.66 5.45 -6.89
C VAL A 72 -5.64 4.30 -5.88
N ASP A 73 -5.99 3.08 -6.30
CA ASP A 73 -6.01 1.90 -5.43
C ASP A 73 -4.60 1.51 -4.96
N THR A 74 -3.62 1.58 -5.85
CA THR A 74 -2.21 1.29 -5.51
C THR A 74 -1.67 2.34 -4.56
N ALA A 75 -1.95 3.62 -4.82
CA ALA A 75 -1.59 4.73 -3.94
C ALA A 75 -2.23 4.60 -2.56
N ALA A 76 -3.50 4.18 -2.47
CA ALA A 76 -4.17 3.93 -1.20
C ALA A 76 -3.48 2.82 -0.40
N LYS A 77 -3.07 1.72 -1.06
CA LYS A 77 -2.31 0.63 -0.41
C LYS A 77 -0.96 1.13 0.10
N MET A 78 -0.23 1.94 -0.67
CA MET A 78 1.03 2.55 -0.22
C MET A 78 0.80 3.48 0.99
N GLY A 79 -0.27 4.28 0.96
CA GLY A 79 -0.67 5.10 2.09
C GLY A 79 -0.90 4.28 3.36
N ILE A 80 -1.67 3.18 3.26
CA ILE A 80 -1.90 2.29 4.41
C ILE A 80 -0.60 1.64 4.90
N LEU A 81 0.31 1.27 3.99
CA LEU A 81 1.61 0.71 4.36
C LEU A 81 2.45 1.70 5.17
N ALA A 82 2.52 2.96 4.75
CA ALA A 82 3.24 3.99 5.51
C ALA A 82 2.58 4.27 6.88
N LEU A 83 1.24 4.28 6.96
CA LEU A 83 0.55 4.35 8.25
C LEU A 83 0.92 3.19 9.18
N LYS A 84 1.02 1.96 8.64
CA LYS A 84 1.45 0.77 9.40
C LYS A 84 2.89 0.91 9.91
N SER A 85 3.76 1.56 9.14
CA SER A 85 5.13 1.90 9.55
C SER A 85 5.21 3.07 10.54
N GLY A 86 4.08 3.67 10.93
CA GLY A 86 4.02 4.78 11.89
C GLY A 86 4.16 6.17 11.26
N ILE A 87 4.12 6.25 9.92
CA ILE A 87 4.27 7.49 9.16
C ILE A 87 2.88 8.02 8.81
N ILE A 88 2.44 9.06 9.51
CA ILE A 88 1.04 9.52 9.50
C ILE A 88 0.89 10.81 8.67
N GLY A 89 1.95 11.59 8.48
CA GLY A 89 1.91 12.89 7.79
C GLY A 89 1.68 12.82 6.28
N ILE A 90 1.68 11.63 5.69
CA ILE A 90 1.63 11.45 4.22
C ILE A 90 0.24 11.58 3.58
N LEU A 91 -0.84 11.60 4.38
CA LEU A 91 -2.23 11.67 3.91
C LEU A 91 -2.79 13.10 3.79
N GLY A 92 -1.93 14.12 3.93
CA GLY A 92 -2.29 15.55 3.92
C GLY A 92 -2.88 16.07 2.62
#